data_AF-A0A3D2MXG8-F1
#
_entry.id   AF-A0A3D2MXG8-F1
#
_cell.length_a   1.000
_cell.length_b   1.000
_cell.length_c   1.000
_cell.angle_alpha   90.00
_cell.angle_beta   90.00
_cell.angle_gamma   90.00
#
_symmetry.space_group_name_H-M   'P 1'
#
loop_
_entity.id
_entity.type
_entity.pdbx_description
1 polymer ?
#
loop_
_entity_poly.entity_id
_entity_poly.type
_entity_poly.pdbx_seq_one_letter_code
_entity_poly.pdbx_strand_id
1 'polypeptide(L)'
;MADYNINAITRRVVFTGSAGLGPYAFSFEILANTDIVAYFNATKLTLTTDFTVTINANGTGSVTLVVNAGGNIPQTPVAADQVVIVGARDIERTTDFVTAGDLLASSLNEQLDALTIFDQQVAEENKRGLRAPAFDPALVEDGGVVDMTLPSKTDRAGKFLAFDINGNPSASSDVGAWKGNWAAGTAYVIGDQVVDTSNSNIYRVNFAHTSSGAVPLTTNANSAYYDLVLDLSGVSTAETNATNAATAAGNSATAAAASATAAAFSDDWAVKTDGVVNDGVTTDYSSKAYAIGGTGVTDTAGAGPAKDWATETTGKVDGTEYSAKEYSIGTGDNSGMNTGSAKQWSIGGGTSFDRDTAVTGSGGTAEYSAKYWANQAKNETQTQRDVYYGAFTNDAAAEAYQTGAAPTGNAGTVDAGDLYFDSSNNILRVYDGTNWNDAAADTTSFATNGFSIAMAIAL
;
A
#
# COMPACT_ATOMS: atom_id res chain seq x y z
N MET A 1 -81.69 -22.63 51.24
CA MET A 1 -80.40 -22.44 50.56
C MET A 1 -79.28 -22.69 51.55
N ALA A 2 -78.09 -23.11 51.11
CA ALA A 2 -76.97 -23.28 52.03
C ALA A 2 -76.48 -21.90 52.50
N ASP A 3 -76.26 -21.75 53.81
CA ASP A 3 -75.88 -20.49 54.47
C ASP A 3 -74.39 -20.56 54.79
N TYR A 4 -73.57 -19.86 54.00
CA TYR A 4 -72.13 -19.75 54.20
C TYR A 4 -71.64 -18.37 53.74
N ASN A 5 -70.55 -17.91 54.33
CA ASN A 5 -69.97 -16.61 54.01
C ASN A 5 -69.38 -16.61 52.58
N ILE A 6 -69.67 -15.55 51.81
CA ILE A 6 -68.99 -15.26 50.55
C ILE A 6 -67.66 -14.56 50.84
N ASN A 7 -66.54 -15.28 50.68
CA ASN A 7 -65.23 -14.77 51.02
C ASN A 7 -64.64 -13.90 49.91
N ALA A 8 -63.74 -12.98 50.27
CA ALA A 8 -63.06 -12.12 49.31
C ALA A 8 -61.95 -12.89 48.54
N ILE A 9 -62.34 -13.58 47.48
CA ILE A 9 -61.43 -14.38 46.65
C ILE A 9 -61.72 -14.16 45.15
N THR A 10 -60.69 -14.29 44.32
CA THR A 10 -60.85 -14.26 42.86
C THR A 10 -61.68 -15.45 42.41
N ARG A 11 -62.79 -15.19 41.70
CA ARG A 11 -63.72 -16.22 41.20
C ARG A 11 -63.23 -16.90 39.91
N ARG A 12 -61.93 -17.16 39.82
CA ARG A 12 -61.29 -17.82 38.66
C ARG A 12 -60.07 -18.61 39.08
N VAL A 13 -59.94 -19.80 38.50
CA VAL A 13 -58.75 -20.65 38.65
C VAL A 13 -58.38 -21.28 37.31
N VAL A 14 -57.09 -21.54 37.11
CA VAL A 14 -56.54 -22.15 35.89
C VAL A 14 -55.70 -23.35 36.29
N PHE A 15 -55.96 -24.48 35.65
CA PHE A 15 -55.22 -25.72 35.81
C PHE A 15 -54.56 -26.13 34.50
N THR A 16 -53.48 -26.91 34.62
CA THR A 16 -53.05 -27.78 33.54
C THR A 16 -53.92 -29.02 33.53
N GLY A 17 -54.14 -29.62 32.36
CA GLY A 17 -54.86 -30.90 32.21
C GLY A 17 -54.14 -32.10 32.84
N SER A 18 -53.06 -31.88 33.59
CA SER A 18 -52.25 -32.93 34.22
C SER A 18 -53.01 -33.81 35.20
N ALA A 19 -54.14 -33.34 35.74
CA ALA A 19 -55.03 -34.10 36.62
C ALA A 19 -56.07 -34.95 35.85
N GLY A 20 -55.95 -35.05 34.52
CA GLY A 20 -56.88 -35.81 33.68
C GLY A 20 -58.29 -35.25 33.77
N LEU A 21 -59.26 -36.05 34.23
CA LEU A 21 -60.65 -35.63 34.37
C LEU A 21 -60.96 -34.87 35.66
N GLY A 22 -59.97 -34.65 36.52
CA GLY A 22 -60.13 -34.01 37.82
C GLY A 22 -60.14 -35.01 38.98
N PRO A 23 -60.59 -34.61 40.17
CA PRO A 23 -61.31 -33.36 40.47
C PRO A 23 -60.42 -32.11 40.37
N TYR A 24 -60.92 -31.08 39.70
CA TYR A 24 -60.33 -29.74 39.66
C TYR A 24 -61.01 -28.86 40.72
N ALA A 25 -60.35 -28.65 41.86
CA ALA A 25 -60.92 -27.92 42.99
C ALA A 25 -60.98 -26.40 42.75
N PHE A 26 -62.09 -25.76 43.09
CA PHE A 26 -62.20 -24.30 43.13
C PHE A 26 -62.43 -23.84 44.57
N SER A 27 -61.86 -22.69 44.93
CA SER A 27 -61.85 -22.16 46.29
C SER A 27 -62.81 -20.99 46.52
N PHE A 28 -63.48 -20.51 45.47
CA PHE A 28 -64.53 -19.50 45.57
C PHE A 28 -65.90 -20.14 45.83
N GLU A 29 -66.78 -19.45 46.55
CA GLU A 29 -68.09 -19.98 46.90
C GLU A 29 -69.12 -19.82 45.77
N ILE A 30 -69.91 -20.86 45.47
CA ILE A 30 -71.00 -20.87 44.48
C ILE A 30 -72.31 -21.35 45.12
N LEU A 31 -73.43 -20.66 44.85
CA LEU A 31 -74.73 -20.94 45.46
C LEU A 31 -75.44 -22.13 44.81
N ALA A 32 -75.27 -22.28 43.49
CA ALA A 32 -75.79 -23.38 42.71
C ALA A 32 -74.73 -23.94 41.77
N ASN A 33 -74.93 -25.18 41.29
CA ASN A 33 -74.02 -25.83 40.34
C ASN A 33 -74.01 -25.14 38.95
N THR A 34 -74.99 -24.28 38.69
CA THR A 34 -75.11 -23.42 37.51
C THR A 34 -74.26 -22.16 37.60
N ASP A 35 -73.79 -21.77 38.79
CA ASP A 35 -73.08 -20.49 39.01
C ASP A 35 -71.59 -20.56 38.63
N ILE A 36 -71.25 -21.43 37.68
CA ILE A 36 -69.89 -21.72 37.27
C ILE A 36 -69.85 -22.09 35.79
N VAL A 37 -68.81 -21.65 35.11
CA VAL A 37 -68.47 -22.07 33.76
C VAL A 37 -67.07 -22.67 33.76
N ALA A 38 -66.89 -23.73 33.01
CA ALA A 38 -65.59 -24.32 32.74
C ALA A 38 -65.22 -24.15 31.26
N TYR A 39 -63.94 -24.02 30.98
CA TYR A 39 -63.38 -24.00 29.64
C TYR A 39 -62.30 -25.07 29.54
N PHE A 40 -62.27 -25.76 28.40
CA PHE A 40 -61.17 -26.61 27.99
C PHE A 40 -60.43 -25.93 26.84
N ASN A 41 -59.16 -25.58 27.06
CA ASN A 41 -58.38 -24.72 26.19
C ASN A 41 -59.13 -23.38 25.93
N ALA A 42 -59.67 -23.19 24.73
CA ALA A 42 -60.47 -22.01 24.37
C ALA A 42 -61.99 -22.28 24.27
N THR A 43 -62.41 -23.52 24.47
CA THR A 43 -63.80 -23.97 24.26
C THR A 43 -64.61 -23.87 25.55
N LYS A 44 -65.75 -23.19 25.51
CA LYS A 44 -66.72 -23.14 26.62
C LYS A 44 -67.39 -24.52 26.78
N LEU A 45 -67.42 -25.03 28.01
CA LEU A 45 -67.99 -26.34 28.33
C LEU A 45 -69.45 -26.21 28.81
N THR A 46 -70.20 -27.29 28.63
CA THR A 46 -71.61 -27.41 29.02
C THR A 46 -71.77 -28.27 30.27
N LEU A 47 -72.46 -27.76 31.30
CA LEU A 47 -72.74 -28.51 32.53
C LEU A 47 -73.55 -29.78 32.23
N THR A 48 -73.27 -30.87 32.95
CA THR A 48 -73.80 -32.24 32.79
C THR A 48 -73.37 -32.99 31.53
N THR A 49 -73.07 -32.29 30.43
CA THR A 49 -72.57 -32.91 29.19
C THR A 49 -71.04 -33.03 29.18
N ASP A 50 -70.34 -31.92 29.42
CA ASP A 50 -68.89 -31.85 29.35
C ASP A 50 -68.23 -31.88 30.75
N PHE A 51 -68.96 -31.46 31.79
CA PHE A 51 -68.45 -31.47 33.16
C PHE A 51 -69.57 -31.59 34.19
N THR A 52 -69.19 -32.06 35.38
CA THR A 52 -70.05 -32.12 36.57
C THR A 52 -69.43 -31.31 37.70
N VAL A 53 -70.28 -30.81 38.61
CA VAL A 53 -69.86 -29.97 39.72
C VAL A 53 -70.26 -30.66 41.02
N THR A 54 -69.30 -30.77 41.94
CA THR A 54 -69.56 -31.15 43.34
C THR A 54 -69.39 -29.92 44.21
N ILE A 55 -70.40 -29.60 45.03
CA ILE A 55 -70.40 -28.46 45.95
C ILE A 55 -70.30 -28.98 47.38
N ASN A 56 -69.35 -28.45 48.13
CA ASN A 56 -69.16 -28.73 49.55
C ASN A 56 -70.12 -27.89 50.40
N ALA A 57 -70.26 -28.24 51.69
CA ALA A 57 -71.15 -27.52 52.61
C ALA A 57 -70.79 -26.03 52.81
N ASN A 58 -69.55 -25.63 52.51
CA ASN A 58 -69.06 -24.25 52.59
C ASN A 58 -69.12 -23.49 51.26
N GLY A 59 -69.80 -24.02 50.23
CA GLY A 59 -69.94 -23.37 48.93
C GLY A 59 -68.77 -23.52 47.96
N THR A 60 -67.60 -24.00 48.42
CA THR A 60 -66.50 -24.37 47.52
C THR A 60 -66.74 -25.74 46.90
N GLY A 61 -65.87 -26.21 46.00
CA GLY A 61 -66.14 -27.48 45.36
C GLY A 61 -65.09 -27.93 44.35
N SER A 62 -65.50 -28.84 43.48
CA SER A 62 -64.66 -29.29 42.37
C SER A 62 -65.46 -29.56 41.11
N VAL A 63 -64.80 -29.37 39.98
CA VAL A 63 -65.27 -29.77 38.65
C VAL A 63 -64.63 -31.09 38.26
N THR A 64 -65.43 -32.03 37.78
CA THR A 64 -64.96 -33.26 37.14
C THR A 64 -65.40 -33.24 35.68
N LEU A 65 -64.44 -33.37 34.78
CA LEU A 65 -64.67 -33.36 33.34
C LEU A 65 -65.18 -34.72 32.86
N VAL A 66 -65.94 -34.70 31.76
CA VAL A 66 -66.49 -35.88 31.11
C VAL A 66 -65.91 -35.94 29.70
N VAL A 67 -65.22 -37.03 29.36
CA VAL A 67 -64.76 -37.23 27.97
C VAL A 67 -65.97 -37.47 27.08
N ASN A 68 -66.08 -36.68 26.02
CA ASN A 68 -67.00 -36.91 24.91
C ASN A 68 -66.20 -37.00 23.61
N ALA A 69 -65.90 -38.23 23.18
CA ALA A 69 -65.16 -38.44 21.94
C ALA A 69 -65.90 -37.78 20.74
N GLY A 70 -65.26 -36.79 20.11
CA GLY A 70 -65.86 -35.97 19.04
C GLY A 70 -66.59 -34.70 19.50
N GLY A 71 -66.61 -34.41 20.81
CA GLY A 71 -67.17 -33.21 21.41
C GLY A 71 -66.12 -32.25 21.96
N ASN A 72 -66.49 -31.47 22.98
CA ASN A 72 -65.66 -30.38 23.53
C ASN A 72 -64.44 -30.89 24.32
N ILE A 73 -64.49 -32.13 24.82
CA ILE A 73 -63.42 -32.81 25.54
C ILE A 73 -63.14 -34.16 24.82
N PRO A 74 -62.40 -34.13 23.70
CA PRO A 74 -62.27 -35.29 22.81
C PRO A 74 -61.41 -36.42 23.40
N GLN A 75 -60.55 -36.10 24.37
CA GLN A 75 -59.70 -37.05 25.07
C GLN A 75 -59.55 -36.67 26.54
N THR A 76 -59.04 -37.59 27.36
CA THR A 76 -58.58 -37.26 28.71
C THR A 76 -57.52 -36.14 28.63
N PRO A 77 -57.71 -35.02 29.35
CA PRO A 77 -56.76 -33.91 29.36
C PRO A 77 -55.33 -34.35 29.69
N VAL A 78 -54.35 -33.69 29.07
CA VAL A 78 -52.92 -33.88 29.34
C VAL A 78 -52.28 -32.59 29.82
N ALA A 79 -51.00 -32.64 30.21
CA ALA A 79 -50.29 -31.48 30.73
C ALA A 79 -50.20 -30.27 29.77
N ALA A 80 -50.37 -30.48 28.46
CA ALA A 80 -50.41 -29.43 27.46
C ALA A 80 -51.77 -28.71 27.39
N ASP A 81 -52.84 -29.32 27.88
CA ASP A 81 -54.17 -28.74 27.89
C ASP A 81 -54.36 -27.79 29.07
N GLN A 82 -55.27 -26.84 28.90
CA GLN A 82 -55.67 -25.90 29.95
C GLN A 82 -57.12 -26.14 30.36
N VAL A 83 -57.38 -26.15 31.68
CA VAL A 83 -58.73 -26.17 32.24
C VAL A 83 -58.92 -24.87 33.01
N VAL A 84 -59.87 -24.04 32.59
CA VAL A 84 -60.19 -22.77 33.26
C VAL A 84 -61.55 -22.90 33.90
N ILE A 85 -61.67 -22.51 35.17
CA ILE A 85 -62.93 -22.51 35.89
C ILE A 85 -63.19 -21.09 36.37
N VAL A 86 -64.36 -20.55 36.07
CA VAL A 86 -64.77 -19.19 36.40
C VAL A 86 -66.15 -19.23 37.07
N GLY A 87 -66.33 -18.48 38.16
CA GLY A 87 -67.65 -18.25 38.74
C GLY A 87 -68.49 -17.39 37.81
N ALA A 88 -69.66 -17.87 37.43
CA ALA A 88 -70.53 -17.23 36.44
C ALA A 88 -71.99 -17.44 36.86
N ARG A 89 -72.43 -16.64 37.81
CA ARG A 89 -73.84 -16.51 38.18
C ARG A 89 -74.50 -15.51 37.23
N ASP A 90 -75.67 -15.88 36.71
CA ASP A 90 -76.50 -14.98 35.91
C ASP A 90 -76.92 -13.75 36.74
N ILE A 91 -76.77 -12.56 36.15
CA ILE A 91 -77.12 -11.30 36.81
C ILE A 91 -78.63 -11.10 36.72
N GLU A 92 -79.35 -11.68 37.67
CA GLU A 92 -80.80 -11.56 37.79
C GLU A 92 -81.21 -11.46 39.26
N ARG A 93 -82.23 -10.65 39.54
CA ARG A 93 -82.98 -10.72 40.81
C ARG A 93 -84.26 -11.48 40.60
N THR A 94 -84.38 -12.62 41.27
CA THR A 94 -85.55 -13.50 41.21
C THR A 94 -86.54 -13.28 42.37
N THR A 95 -86.15 -12.51 43.40
CA THR A 95 -86.99 -12.24 44.57
C THR A 95 -87.62 -10.85 44.52
N ASP A 96 -88.95 -10.80 44.69
CA ASP A 96 -89.75 -9.58 44.83
C ASP A 96 -90.41 -9.53 46.21
N PHE A 97 -90.05 -8.53 47.02
CA PHE A 97 -90.63 -8.35 48.35
C PHE A 97 -91.87 -7.46 48.26
N VAL A 98 -93.03 -7.99 48.60
CA VAL A 98 -94.29 -7.25 48.56
C VAL A 98 -94.54 -6.46 49.84
N THR A 99 -95.30 -5.37 49.72
CA THR A 99 -95.70 -4.56 50.88
C THR A 99 -96.47 -5.42 51.89
N ALA A 100 -96.05 -5.37 53.16
CA ALA A 100 -96.58 -6.18 54.26
C ALA A 100 -96.44 -7.71 54.10
N GLY A 101 -95.57 -8.17 53.18
CA GLY A 101 -95.16 -9.57 53.08
C GLY A 101 -94.04 -9.92 54.06
N ASP A 102 -93.77 -11.22 54.20
CA ASP A 102 -92.71 -11.72 55.08
C ASP A 102 -91.32 -11.32 54.57
N LEU A 103 -90.50 -10.75 55.46
CA LEU A 103 -89.09 -10.48 55.21
C LEU A 103 -88.24 -11.54 55.92
N LEU A 104 -88.06 -12.69 55.25
CA LEU A 104 -87.28 -13.79 55.82
C LEU A 104 -85.79 -13.49 55.74
N ALA A 105 -85.06 -13.66 56.84
CA ALA A 105 -83.61 -13.49 56.88
C ALA A 105 -82.88 -14.39 55.86
N SER A 106 -83.43 -15.58 55.57
CA SER A 106 -82.91 -16.47 54.53
C SER A 106 -82.98 -15.86 53.13
N SER A 107 -84.08 -15.19 52.80
CA SER A 107 -84.23 -14.50 51.51
C SER A 107 -83.34 -13.27 51.43
N LEU A 108 -83.13 -12.57 52.55
CA LEU A 108 -82.21 -11.45 52.60
C LEU A 108 -80.76 -11.89 52.39
N ASN A 109 -80.30 -12.93 53.10
CA ASN A 109 -78.95 -13.48 52.93
C ASN A 109 -78.72 -13.94 51.49
N GLU A 110 -79.67 -14.65 50.89
CA GLU A 110 -79.60 -15.08 49.50
C GLU A 110 -79.39 -13.91 48.52
N GLN A 111 -80.14 -12.82 48.69
CA GLN A 111 -80.01 -11.66 47.82
C GLN A 111 -78.70 -10.87 48.05
N LEU A 112 -78.24 -10.77 49.30
CA LEU A 112 -76.98 -10.09 49.64
C LEU A 112 -75.75 -10.87 49.19
N ASP A 113 -75.78 -12.20 49.32
CA ASP A 113 -74.73 -13.09 48.82
C ASP A 113 -74.65 -13.02 47.29
N ALA A 114 -75.79 -13.01 46.61
CA ALA A 114 -75.84 -12.84 45.15
C ALA A 114 -75.24 -11.50 44.71
N LEU A 115 -75.55 -10.39 45.39
CA LEU A 115 -74.94 -9.07 45.08
C LEU A 115 -73.43 -9.08 45.28
N THR A 116 -72.96 -9.69 46.38
CA THR A 116 -71.52 -9.82 46.65
C THR A 116 -70.82 -10.63 45.54
N ILE A 117 -71.47 -11.69 45.05
CA ILE A 117 -70.98 -12.50 43.93
C ILE A 117 -70.91 -11.67 42.63
N PHE A 118 -71.92 -10.85 42.35
CA PHE A 118 -71.93 -9.98 41.17
C PHE A 118 -70.78 -8.97 41.20
N ASP A 119 -70.54 -8.32 42.34
CA ASP A 119 -69.42 -7.39 42.50
C ASP A 119 -68.06 -8.08 42.28
N GLN A 120 -67.90 -9.30 42.81
CA GLN A 120 -66.69 -10.09 42.62
C GLN A 120 -66.48 -10.50 41.14
N GLN A 121 -67.56 -10.86 40.44
CA GLN A 121 -67.51 -11.19 39.01
C GLN A 121 -67.07 -9.98 38.18
N VAL A 122 -67.74 -8.83 38.38
CA VAL A 122 -67.40 -7.57 37.70
C VAL A 122 -65.95 -7.15 38.00
N ALA A 123 -65.46 -7.35 39.22
CA ALA A 123 -64.09 -7.06 39.60
C ALA A 123 -63.04 -7.99 38.94
N GLU A 124 -63.37 -9.27 38.72
CA GLU A 124 -62.50 -10.22 38.00
C GLU A 124 -62.37 -9.82 36.52
N GLU A 125 -63.50 -9.54 35.88
CA GLU A 125 -63.56 -9.16 34.47
C GLU A 125 -62.83 -7.83 34.21
N ASN A 126 -63.08 -6.82 35.05
CA ASN A 126 -62.44 -5.51 34.93
C ASN A 126 -60.92 -5.55 35.07
N LYS A 127 -60.35 -6.47 35.86
CA LYS A 127 -58.89 -6.60 36.03
C LYS A 127 -58.18 -7.15 34.79
N ARG A 128 -58.90 -7.80 33.87
CA ARG A 128 -58.33 -8.44 32.67
C ARG A 128 -58.65 -7.68 31.38
N GLY A 129 -59.60 -6.75 31.40
CA GLY A 129 -60.05 -6.02 30.21
C GLY A 129 -59.05 -4.96 29.73
N LEU A 130 -58.94 -4.82 28.41
CA LEU A 130 -58.51 -3.56 27.80
C LEU A 130 -59.63 -2.53 28.00
N ARG A 131 -59.27 -1.28 28.32
CA ARG A 131 -60.23 -0.22 28.60
C ARG A 131 -60.32 0.75 27.44
N ALA A 132 -61.49 0.80 26.81
CA ALA A 132 -61.85 1.89 25.93
C ALA A 132 -62.12 3.18 26.73
N PRO A 133 -61.84 4.37 26.17
CA PRO A 133 -62.27 5.64 26.77
C PRO A 133 -63.79 5.70 26.96
N ALA A 134 -64.27 6.51 27.92
CA ALA A 134 -65.69 6.60 28.26
C ALA A 134 -66.61 7.14 27.14
N PHE A 135 -66.01 7.73 26.10
CA PHE A 135 -66.69 8.28 24.94
C PHE A 135 -66.61 7.37 23.70
N ASP A 136 -66.01 6.19 23.84
CA ASP A 136 -65.94 5.19 22.79
C ASP A 136 -67.27 4.41 22.71
N PRO A 137 -67.86 4.16 21.53
CA PRO A 137 -69.13 3.46 21.42
C PRO A 137 -69.01 2.04 22.00
N ALA A 138 -69.54 1.82 23.21
CA ALA A 138 -69.39 0.57 23.93
C ALA A 138 -69.88 -0.64 23.13
N LEU A 139 -69.25 -1.79 23.36
CA LEU A 139 -69.70 -3.10 22.89
C LEU A 139 -71.05 -3.43 23.56
N VAL A 140 -72.13 -2.98 22.92
CA VAL A 140 -73.56 -3.28 23.15
C VAL A 140 -74.24 -2.61 24.36
N GLU A 141 -74.80 -1.42 24.11
CA GLU A 141 -76.19 -1.00 24.47
C GLU A 141 -76.63 0.22 23.63
N ASP A 142 -75.69 0.98 23.05
CA ASP A 142 -75.94 2.19 22.21
C ASP A 142 -75.59 2.00 20.70
N GLY A 143 -75.46 0.75 20.23
CA GLY A 143 -75.25 0.46 18.80
C GLY A 143 -73.83 0.66 18.23
N GLY A 144 -72.81 0.72 19.10
CA GLY A 144 -71.39 0.83 18.73
C GLY A 144 -70.73 -0.45 18.19
N VAL A 145 -69.57 -0.32 17.54
CA VAL A 145 -68.81 -1.40 16.86
C VAL A 145 -67.42 -1.66 17.47
N VAL A 146 -67.13 -1.09 18.65
CA VAL A 146 -65.80 -1.22 19.26
C VAL A 146 -65.70 -2.55 20.01
N ASP A 147 -64.92 -3.47 19.46
CA ASP A 147 -64.62 -4.79 20.02
C ASP A 147 -63.19 -4.79 20.61
N MET A 148 -63.12 -4.74 21.94
CA MET A 148 -61.86 -4.78 22.69
C MET A 148 -61.35 -6.22 22.94
N THR A 149 -61.84 -7.18 22.16
CA THR A 149 -61.40 -8.57 22.22
C THR A 149 -60.04 -8.72 21.53
N LEU A 150 -59.04 -9.17 22.28
CA LEU A 150 -57.73 -9.51 21.72
C LEU A 150 -57.84 -10.72 20.77
N PRO A 151 -57.06 -10.75 19.67
CA PRO A 151 -56.89 -11.94 18.85
C PRO A 151 -56.43 -13.15 19.67
N SER A 152 -56.63 -14.35 19.12
CA SER A 152 -56.24 -15.59 19.80
C SER A 152 -54.77 -15.56 20.20
N LYS A 153 -54.41 -16.26 21.30
CA LYS A 153 -53.01 -16.35 21.75
C LYS A 153 -52.07 -16.81 20.63
N THR A 154 -52.52 -17.75 19.79
CA THR A 154 -51.77 -18.27 18.65
C THR A 154 -51.54 -17.18 17.60
N ASP A 155 -52.56 -16.37 17.29
CA ASP A 155 -52.46 -15.34 16.26
C ASP A 155 -51.59 -14.15 16.66
N ARG A 156 -51.49 -13.85 17.96
CA ARG A 156 -50.74 -12.71 18.49
C ARG A 156 -49.34 -13.03 19.01
N ALA A 157 -48.94 -14.31 19.08
CA ALA A 157 -47.61 -14.67 19.57
C ALA A 157 -46.52 -14.11 18.63
N GLY A 158 -45.60 -13.31 19.18
CA GLY A 158 -44.47 -12.72 18.43
C GLY A 158 -44.83 -11.54 17.51
N LYS A 159 -46.07 -11.07 17.54
CA LYS A 159 -46.55 -9.92 16.74
C LYS A 159 -46.72 -8.67 17.58
N PHE A 160 -46.79 -7.51 16.92
CA PHE A 160 -47.11 -6.24 17.57
C PHE A 160 -48.62 -6.12 17.80
N LEU A 161 -49.01 -5.48 18.91
CA LEU A 161 -50.37 -5.00 19.09
C LEU A 161 -50.56 -3.77 18.19
N ALA A 162 -51.51 -3.86 17.28
CA ALA A 162 -51.92 -2.78 16.40
C ALA A 162 -53.43 -2.55 16.55
N PHE A 163 -53.94 -1.48 15.94
CA PHE A 163 -55.37 -1.20 15.84
C PHE A 163 -55.77 -1.22 14.38
N ASP A 164 -56.88 -1.88 14.06
CA ASP A 164 -57.43 -1.88 12.70
C ASP A 164 -58.11 -0.54 12.36
N ILE A 165 -58.72 -0.45 11.18
CA ILE A 165 -59.41 0.77 10.73
C ILE A 165 -60.59 1.18 11.62
N ASN A 166 -61.13 0.24 12.39
CA ASN A 166 -62.25 0.46 13.31
C ASN A 166 -61.76 0.67 14.76
N GLY A 167 -60.45 0.71 15.00
CA GLY A 167 -59.86 0.88 16.33
C GLY A 167 -59.83 -0.40 17.16
N ASN A 168 -60.11 -1.57 16.57
CA ASN A 168 -60.11 -2.84 17.30
C ASN A 168 -58.68 -3.41 17.41
N PRO A 169 -58.33 -4.06 18.53
CA PRO A 169 -57.04 -4.72 18.69
C PRO A 169 -56.79 -5.76 17.60
N SER A 170 -55.67 -5.62 16.89
CA SER A 170 -55.20 -6.56 15.88
C SER A 170 -53.75 -6.95 16.15
N ALA A 171 -53.34 -8.12 15.64
CA ALA A 171 -51.97 -8.60 15.74
C ALA A 171 -51.27 -8.42 14.38
N SER A 172 -50.28 -7.52 14.32
CA SER A 172 -49.57 -7.19 13.08
C SER A 172 -48.13 -7.71 13.09
N SER A 173 -47.71 -8.30 11.97
CA SER A 173 -46.30 -8.65 11.68
C SER A 173 -45.52 -7.50 11.04
N ASP A 174 -46.22 -6.49 10.54
CA ASP A 174 -45.66 -5.58 9.56
C ASP A 174 -45.29 -4.25 10.21
N VAL A 175 -44.03 -3.84 10.02
CA VAL A 175 -43.57 -2.48 10.36
C VAL A 175 -44.05 -1.47 9.32
N GLY A 176 -44.57 -1.96 8.17
CA GLY A 176 -45.01 -1.26 6.94
C GLY A 176 -44.17 -1.68 5.73
N ALA A 177 -44.58 -1.32 4.50
CA ALA A 177 -43.90 -1.78 3.29
C ALA A 177 -42.61 -0.97 3.03
N TRP A 178 -41.58 -1.61 2.48
CA TRP A 178 -40.41 -0.90 1.95
C TRP A 178 -40.76 -0.26 0.61
N LYS A 179 -40.74 1.08 0.55
CA LYS A 179 -41.13 1.86 -0.64
C LYS A 179 -39.95 2.33 -1.47
N GLY A 180 -38.72 2.08 -0.99
CA GLY A 180 -37.50 2.54 -1.65
C GLY A 180 -37.35 4.06 -1.59
N ASN A 181 -36.83 4.65 -2.66
CA ASN A 181 -36.57 6.09 -2.74
C ASN A 181 -37.86 6.90 -2.68
N TRP A 182 -37.82 7.98 -1.91
CA TRP A 182 -38.93 8.92 -1.83
C TRP A 182 -39.22 9.54 -3.22
N ALA A 183 -40.51 9.63 -3.56
CA ALA A 183 -40.98 10.28 -4.78
C ALA A 183 -42.32 10.97 -4.51
N ALA A 184 -42.49 12.19 -5.01
CA ALA A 184 -43.74 12.94 -4.91
C ALA A 184 -44.89 12.21 -5.64
N GLY A 185 -46.12 12.39 -5.15
CA GLY A 185 -47.33 11.78 -5.71
C GLY A 185 -47.53 10.31 -5.32
N THR A 186 -46.65 9.74 -4.50
CA THR A 186 -46.75 8.36 -4.02
C THR A 186 -47.67 8.27 -2.81
N ALA A 187 -48.63 7.35 -2.83
CA ALA A 187 -49.45 7.02 -1.68
C ALA A 187 -48.65 6.14 -0.68
N TYR A 188 -48.60 6.62 0.55
CA TYR A 188 -47.97 5.94 1.69
C TYR A 188 -49.03 5.62 2.75
N VAL A 189 -48.91 4.43 3.35
CA VAL A 189 -49.70 4.04 4.52
C VAL A 189 -48.84 4.13 5.79
N ILE A 190 -49.50 4.14 6.95
CA ILE A 190 -48.80 4.18 8.24
C ILE A 190 -47.88 2.96 8.34
N GLY A 191 -46.63 3.21 8.70
CA GLY A 191 -45.58 2.23 8.84
C GLY A 191 -44.65 2.12 7.63
N ASP A 192 -45.05 2.57 6.44
CA ASP A 192 -44.20 2.45 5.24
C ASP A 192 -42.80 3.04 5.50
N GLN A 193 -41.77 2.39 4.95
CA GLN A 193 -40.39 2.81 5.06
C GLN A 193 -39.93 3.44 3.74
N VAL A 194 -39.27 4.59 3.82
CA VAL A 194 -38.86 5.37 2.65
C VAL A 194 -37.45 5.94 2.83
N VAL A 195 -36.70 5.99 1.73
CA VAL A 195 -35.34 6.56 1.68
C VAL A 195 -35.40 8.00 1.24
N ASP A 196 -34.82 8.89 2.03
CA ASP A 196 -34.50 10.26 1.61
C ASP A 196 -33.25 10.22 0.73
N THR A 197 -33.39 10.52 -0.55
CA THR A 197 -32.28 10.44 -1.52
C THR A 197 -31.23 11.56 -1.38
N SER A 198 -31.50 12.58 -0.56
CA SER A 198 -30.55 13.68 -0.34
C SER A 198 -29.42 13.31 0.63
N ASN A 199 -29.68 12.39 1.54
CA ASN A 199 -28.77 11.97 2.62
C ASN A 199 -28.75 10.44 2.84
N SER A 200 -29.51 9.70 2.05
CA SER A 200 -29.73 8.25 2.14
C SER A 200 -30.40 7.78 3.43
N ASN A 201 -30.86 8.66 4.32
CA ASN A 201 -31.49 8.29 5.57
C ASN A 201 -32.83 7.56 5.34
N ILE A 202 -33.18 6.68 6.27
CA ILE A 202 -34.43 5.92 6.22
C ILE A 202 -35.42 6.51 7.20
N TYR A 203 -36.62 6.78 6.71
CA TYR A 203 -37.75 7.30 7.49
C TYR A 203 -38.91 6.31 7.49
N ARG A 204 -39.68 6.32 8.57
CA ARG A 204 -40.97 5.64 8.68
C ARG A 204 -42.10 6.65 8.54
N VAL A 205 -43.12 6.28 7.79
CA VAL A 205 -44.34 7.06 7.65
C VAL A 205 -45.21 6.86 8.88
N ASN A 206 -45.57 7.95 9.56
CA ASN A 206 -46.41 7.92 10.76
C ASN A 206 -47.88 8.32 10.48
N PHE A 207 -48.16 8.87 9.29
CA PHE A 207 -49.48 9.31 8.86
C PHE A 207 -49.74 8.93 7.40
N ALA A 208 -50.89 8.31 7.09
CA ALA A 208 -51.22 7.93 5.73
C ALA A 208 -51.48 9.17 4.86
N HIS A 209 -50.78 9.31 3.73
CA HIS A 209 -50.90 10.47 2.86
C HIS A 209 -50.40 10.17 1.45
N THR A 210 -50.74 11.04 0.50
CA THR A 210 -50.06 11.12 -0.80
C THR A 210 -48.93 12.14 -0.68
N SER A 211 -47.69 11.67 -0.79
CA SER A 211 -46.49 12.51 -0.67
C SER A 211 -46.50 13.71 -1.61
N SER A 212 -45.99 14.83 -1.12
CA SER A 212 -45.85 16.07 -1.88
C SER A 212 -44.53 16.77 -1.53
N GLY A 213 -44.16 17.82 -2.26
CA GLY A 213 -42.92 18.57 -2.01
C GLY A 213 -41.67 17.92 -2.62
N ALA A 214 -40.54 17.97 -1.91
CA ALA A 214 -39.25 17.40 -2.33
C ALA A 214 -38.44 16.93 -1.11
N VAL A 215 -37.42 16.10 -1.35
CA VAL A 215 -36.36 15.83 -0.36
C VAL A 215 -35.52 17.09 -0.12
N PRO A 216 -34.89 17.28 1.06
CA PRO A 216 -34.85 16.37 2.22
C PRO A 216 -36.18 16.25 2.97
N LEU A 217 -36.46 15.06 3.50
CA LEU A 217 -37.71 14.77 4.21
C LEU A 217 -37.89 15.61 5.48
N THR A 218 -36.80 16.01 6.13
CA THR A 218 -36.82 16.90 7.31
C THR A 218 -37.38 18.29 7.03
N THR A 219 -37.32 18.75 5.78
CA THR A 219 -37.83 20.06 5.35
C THR A 219 -38.95 19.94 4.33
N ASN A 220 -39.44 18.73 4.08
CA ASN A 220 -40.52 18.46 3.14
C ASN A 220 -41.85 19.12 3.58
N ALA A 221 -42.75 19.37 2.64
CA ALA A 221 -44.10 19.90 2.90
C ALA A 221 -44.90 19.03 3.89
N ASN A 222 -44.62 17.72 3.89
CA ASN A 222 -45.19 16.73 4.79
C ASN A 222 -44.15 16.19 5.79
N SER A 223 -43.15 16.99 6.17
CA SER A 223 -42.07 16.59 7.10
C SER A 223 -42.56 15.98 8.41
N ALA A 224 -43.69 16.47 8.96
CA ALA A 224 -44.29 15.92 10.18
C ALA A 224 -44.79 14.46 10.03
N TYR A 225 -44.93 13.95 8.81
CA TYR A 225 -45.43 12.60 8.53
C TYR A 225 -44.32 11.55 8.46
N TYR A 226 -43.07 11.96 8.66
CA TYR A 226 -41.89 11.11 8.54
C TYR A 226 -41.07 11.16 9.83
N ASP A 227 -40.88 10.00 10.45
CA ASP A 227 -40.00 9.84 11.61
C ASP A 227 -38.68 9.19 11.17
N LEU A 228 -37.55 9.77 11.57
CA LEU A 228 -36.24 9.21 11.26
C LEU A 228 -36.05 7.86 11.97
N VAL A 229 -35.72 6.82 11.20
CA VAL A 229 -35.43 5.47 11.73
C VAL A 229 -33.94 5.19 11.70
N LEU A 230 -33.25 5.59 10.64
CA LEU A 230 -31.82 5.34 10.48
C LEU A 230 -31.12 6.54 9.82
N ASP A 231 -30.13 7.07 10.53
CA ASP A 231 -29.18 8.07 10.02
C ASP A 231 -27.98 7.36 9.39
N LEU A 232 -27.74 7.60 8.10
CA LEU A 232 -26.70 6.98 7.29
C LEU A 232 -25.54 7.93 6.96
N SER A 233 -25.53 9.15 7.51
CA SER A 233 -24.47 10.15 7.28
C SER A 233 -23.07 9.64 7.64
N GLY A 234 -22.95 8.89 8.75
CA GLY A 234 -21.71 8.25 9.17
C GLY A 234 -21.24 7.16 8.20
N VAL A 235 -22.18 6.41 7.60
CA VAL A 235 -21.88 5.34 6.64
C VAL A 235 -21.37 5.93 5.32
N SER A 236 -22.02 6.97 4.78
CA SER A 236 -21.57 7.65 3.56
C SER A 236 -20.19 8.30 3.73
N THR A 237 -19.91 8.85 4.92
CA THR A 237 -18.59 9.38 5.25
C THR A 237 -17.53 8.27 5.28
N ALA A 238 -17.85 7.12 5.89
CA ALA A 238 -16.95 5.98 5.95
C ALA A 238 -16.64 5.41 4.54
N GLU A 239 -17.64 5.33 3.67
CA GLU A 239 -17.47 4.90 2.27
C GLU A 239 -16.51 5.82 1.51
N THR A 240 -16.72 7.14 1.60
CA THR A 240 -15.84 8.13 0.97
C THR A 240 -14.40 8.03 1.48
N ASN A 241 -14.22 7.87 2.80
CA ASN A 241 -12.91 7.71 3.41
C ASN A 241 -12.20 6.42 2.95
N ALA A 242 -12.94 5.32 2.78
CA ALA A 242 -12.38 4.07 2.28
C ALA A 242 -11.91 4.20 0.82
N THR A 243 -12.69 4.85 -0.05
CA THR A 243 -12.29 5.12 -1.43
C THR A 243 -11.02 5.99 -1.50
N ASN A 244 -10.97 7.08 -0.71
CA ASN A 244 -9.80 7.95 -0.66
C ASN A 244 -8.54 7.22 -0.16
N ALA A 245 -8.68 6.37 0.86
CA ALA A 245 -7.58 5.56 1.38
C ALA A 245 -7.06 4.57 0.33
N ALA A 246 -7.94 3.94 -0.45
CA ALA A 246 -7.55 3.05 -1.54
C ALA A 246 -6.78 3.79 -2.65
N THR A 247 -7.23 4.99 -3.05
CA THR A 247 -6.51 5.82 -4.02
C THR A 247 -5.14 6.25 -3.50
N ALA A 248 -5.04 6.67 -2.23
CA ALA A 248 -3.77 7.07 -1.62
C ALA A 248 -2.77 5.90 -1.56
N ALA A 249 -3.24 4.69 -1.26
CA ALA A 249 -2.42 3.48 -1.28
C ALA A 249 -1.89 3.17 -2.69
N GLY A 250 -2.73 3.30 -3.72
CA GLY A 250 -2.32 3.12 -5.12
C GLY A 250 -1.26 4.13 -5.56
N ASN A 251 -1.43 5.41 -5.24
CA ASN A 251 -0.43 6.44 -5.54
C ASN A 251 0.90 6.18 -4.82
N SER A 252 0.84 5.75 -3.56
CA SER A 252 2.03 5.41 -2.77
C SER A 252 2.79 4.22 -3.37
N ALA A 253 2.08 3.19 -3.86
CA ALA A 253 2.69 2.05 -4.54
C ALA A 253 3.39 2.47 -5.84
N THR A 254 2.76 3.32 -6.65
CA THR A 254 3.36 3.86 -7.88
C THR A 254 4.61 4.69 -7.58
N ALA A 255 4.55 5.56 -6.57
CA ALA A 255 5.69 6.38 -6.16
C ALA A 255 6.87 5.52 -5.64
N ALA A 256 6.57 4.46 -4.88
CA ALA A 256 7.58 3.50 -4.42
C ALA A 256 8.25 2.76 -5.59
N ALA A 257 7.47 2.31 -6.58
CA ALA A 257 7.99 1.66 -7.77
C ALA A 257 8.89 2.61 -8.59
N ALA A 258 8.46 3.86 -8.79
CA ALA A 258 9.26 4.87 -9.48
C ALA A 258 10.57 5.18 -8.74
N SER A 259 10.52 5.26 -7.41
CA SER A 259 11.71 5.49 -6.58
C SER A 259 12.70 4.32 -6.65
N ALA A 260 12.22 3.08 -6.68
CA ALA A 260 13.06 1.89 -6.83
C ALA A 260 13.77 1.87 -8.20
N THR A 261 13.07 2.21 -9.28
CA THR A 261 13.68 2.34 -10.61
C THR A 261 14.73 3.44 -10.66
N ALA A 262 14.44 4.62 -10.08
CA ALA A 262 15.39 5.72 -10.03
C ALA A 262 16.66 5.37 -9.23
N ALA A 263 16.52 4.63 -8.13
CA ALA A 263 17.65 4.14 -7.35
C ALA A 263 18.52 3.18 -8.17
N ALA A 264 17.90 2.23 -8.90
CA ALA A 264 18.63 1.31 -9.76
C ALA A 264 19.42 2.03 -10.86
N PHE A 265 18.84 3.06 -11.48
CA PHE A 265 19.55 3.88 -12.47
C PHE A 265 20.73 4.64 -11.85
N SER A 266 20.55 5.20 -10.65
CA SER A 266 21.63 5.88 -9.93
C SER A 266 22.79 4.93 -9.61
N ASP A 267 22.50 3.70 -9.20
CA ASP A 267 23.51 2.68 -8.95
C ASP A 267 24.26 2.32 -10.24
N ASP A 268 23.54 2.11 -11.35
CA ASP A 268 24.17 1.81 -12.64
C ASP A 268 25.12 2.94 -13.09
N TRP A 269 24.71 4.21 -12.98
CA TRP A 269 25.57 5.37 -13.29
C TRP A 269 26.84 5.47 -12.44
N ALA A 270 26.77 4.97 -11.20
CA ALA A 270 27.88 5.05 -10.26
C ALA A 270 28.86 3.87 -10.39
N VAL A 271 28.37 2.64 -10.60
CA VAL A 271 29.21 1.44 -10.40
C VAL A 271 29.24 0.44 -11.55
N LYS A 272 28.37 0.56 -12.56
CA LYS A 272 28.29 -0.42 -13.64
C LYS A 272 29.55 -0.48 -14.49
N THR A 273 30.02 -1.65 -14.89
CA THR A 273 31.20 -1.79 -15.78
C THR A 273 30.97 -2.78 -16.92
N ASP A 274 29.79 -3.39 -16.99
CA ASP A 274 29.44 -4.50 -17.88
C ASP A 274 28.53 -4.08 -19.04
N GLY A 275 28.70 -2.85 -19.54
CA GLY A 275 27.95 -2.29 -20.65
C GLY A 275 27.40 -0.89 -20.36
N VAL A 276 26.48 -0.45 -21.22
CA VAL A 276 25.82 0.85 -21.10
C VAL A 276 24.91 0.90 -19.88
N VAL A 277 24.69 2.10 -19.34
CA VAL A 277 23.77 2.34 -18.23
C VAL A 277 22.34 2.05 -18.69
N ASN A 278 21.59 1.29 -17.89
CA ASN A 278 20.24 0.90 -18.25
C ASN A 278 19.21 1.92 -17.74
N ASP A 279 19.34 3.19 -18.13
CA ASP A 279 18.41 4.27 -17.74
C ASP A 279 17.22 4.45 -18.72
N GLY A 280 17.19 3.65 -19.79
CA GLY A 280 16.15 3.67 -20.81
C GLY A 280 16.19 4.88 -21.75
N VAL A 281 17.24 5.71 -21.68
CA VAL A 281 17.37 6.95 -22.49
C VAL A 281 18.73 7.05 -23.17
N THR A 282 19.80 6.74 -22.45
CA THR A 282 21.17 6.93 -22.93
C THR A 282 21.81 5.61 -23.35
N THR A 283 22.81 5.71 -24.21
CA THR A 283 23.68 4.59 -24.59
C THR A 283 25.08 4.79 -24.02
N ASP A 284 25.20 5.54 -22.94
CA ASP A 284 26.48 5.92 -22.35
C ASP A 284 26.86 4.98 -21.20
N TYR A 285 28.11 5.03 -20.79
CA TYR A 285 28.69 4.17 -19.78
C TYR A 285 28.79 4.87 -18.43
N SER A 286 28.89 4.09 -17.35
CA SER A 286 28.97 4.64 -16.00
C SER A 286 30.28 5.42 -15.79
N SER A 287 30.26 6.28 -14.77
CA SER A 287 31.46 6.97 -14.30
C SER A 287 32.59 6.02 -13.90
N LYS A 288 32.27 4.85 -13.31
CA LYS A 288 33.27 3.84 -12.96
C LYS A 288 33.84 3.16 -14.20
N ALA A 289 33.03 2.88 -15.21
CA ALA A 289 33.52 2.31 -16.47
C ALA A 289 34.51 3.26 -17.15
N TYR A 290 34.21 4.56 -17.22
CA TYR A 290 35.15 5.57 -17.73
C TYR A 290 36.39 5.78 -16.84
N ALA A 291 36.32 5.49 -15.54
CA ALA A 291 37.48 5.61 -14.67
C ALA A 291 38.46 4.44 -14.82
N ILE A 292 37.97 3.20 -14.81
CA ILE A 292 38.82 2.00 -14.64
C ILE A 292 38.73 0.98 -15.78
N GLY A 293 37.81 1.14 -16.73
CA GLY A 293 37.57 0.21 -17.83
C GLY A 293 36.32 -0.65 -17.64
N GLY A 294 35.86 -1.23 -18.74
CA GLY A 294 34.61 -2.00 -18.79
C GLY A 294 34.24 -2.42 -20.20
N THR A 295 33.20 -3.24 -20.32
CA THR A 295 32.69 -3.72 -21.61
C THR A 295 32.18 -2.55 -22.45
N GLY A 296 32.79 -2.31 -23.61
CA GLY A 296 32.46 -1.20 -24.51
C GLY A 296 33.16 0.13 -24.21
N VAL A 297 33.98 0.19 -23.14
CA VAL A 297 34.84 1.36 -22.85
C VAL A 297 36.32 1.05 -23.10
N THR A 298 36.78 -0.17 -22.77
CA THR A 298 38.17 -0.56 -23.02
C THR A 298 38.39 -0.90 -24.50
N ASP A 299 39.50 -0.45 -25.07
CA ASP A 299 39.93 -0.70 -26.47
C ASP A 299 38.86 -0.39 -27.54
N THR A 300 37.94 0.54 -27.25
CA THR A 300 36.78 0.81 -28.10
C THR A 300 36.92 2.17 -28.78
N ALA A 301 36.77 2.25 -30.10
CA ALA A 301 36.90 3.49 -30.85
C ALA A 301 36.06 4.65 -30.25
N GLY A 302 36.73 5.71 -29.82
CA GLY A 302 36.09 6.88 -29.20
C GLY A 302 35.73 6.73 -27.71
N ALA A 303 36.11 5.61 -27.08
CA ALA A 303 35.96 5.38 -25.65
C ALA A 303 37.25 4.76 -25.09
N GLY A 304 37.72 5.28 -23.95
CA GLY A 304 38.93 4.76 -23.31
C GLY A 304 38.94 5.16 -21.85
N PRO A 305 39.20 4.23 -20.91
CA PRO A 305 39.12 4.57 -19.51
C PRO A 305 40.33 5.42 -19.09
N ALA A 306 40.10 6.35 -18.17
CA ALA A 306 41.11 7.30 -17.70
C ALA A 306 42.36 6.61 -17.13
N LYS A 307 42.20 5.46 -16.49
CA LYS A 307 43.31 4.62 -16.02
C LYS A 307 44.24 4.19 -17.17
N ASP A 308 43.68 3.78 -18.30
CA ASP A 308 44.45 3.26 -19.43
C ASP A 308 45.13 4.42 -20.18
N TRP A 309 44.44 5.56 -20.35
CA TRP A 309 45.05 6.81 -20.86
C TRP A 309 46.28 7.27 -20.09
N ALA A 310 46.32 7.00 -18.78
CA ALA A 310 47.43 7.38 -17.92
C ALA A 310 48.53 6.31 -17.82
N THR A 311 48.20 5.03 -17.95
CA THR A 311 49.10 3.94 -17.52
C THR A 311 49.42 2.87 -18.55
N GLU A 312 48.62 2.74 -19.61
CA GLU A 312 48.82 1.76 -20.68
C GLU A 312 50.19 1.98 -21.33
N THR A 313 50.96 0.92 -21.52
CA THR A 313 52.25 0.95 -22.22
C THR A 313 52.31 -0.06 -23.35
N THR A 314 51.15 -0.57 -23.76
CA THR A 314 51.01 -1.63 -24.74
C THR A 314 49.71 -1.40 -25.49
N GLY A 315 49.78 -0.98 -26.75
CA GLY A 315 48.59 -0.78 -27.57
C GLY A 315 47.88 0.56 -27.35
N LYS A 316 46.76 0.71 -28.08
CA LYS A 316 45.97 1.94 -28.16
C LYS A 316 44.81 1.89 -27.17
N VAL A 317 44.62 2.95 -26.40
CA VAL A 317 43.66 3.01 -25.29
C VAL A 317 42.20 2.98 -25.78
N ASP A 318 41.92 3.64 -26.90
CA ASP A 318 40.60 3.69 -27.53
C ASP A 318 40.60 2.99 -28.89
N GLY A 319 41.57 2.10 -29.15
CA GLY A 319 41.77 1.50 -30.47
C GLY A 319 42.28 2.46 -31.56
N THR A 320 42.35 3.77 -31.30
CA THR A 320 42.85 4.77 -32.26
C THR A 320 44.16 5.41 -31.82
N GLU A 321 44.33 5.67 -30.53
CA GLU A 321 45.40 6.50 -29.97
C GLU A 321 46.10 5.86 -28.75
N TYR A 322 47.39 6.16 -28.60
CA TYR A 322 48.23 5.66 -27.51
C TYR A 322 48.13 6.53 -26.25
N SER A 323 48.44 5.93 -25.10
CA SER A 323 48.44 6.62 -23.81
C SER A 323 49.54 7.67 -23.71
N ALA A 324 49.39 8.60 -22.76
CA ALA A 324 50.43 9.58 -22.46
C ALA A 324 51.74 8.91 -21.98
N LYS A 325 51.64 7.78 -21.28
CA LYS A 325 52.80 7.03 -20.81
C LYS A 325 53.51 6.32 -21.94
N GLU A 326 52.77 5.79 -22.91
CA GLU A 326 53.34 5.17 -24.10
C GLU A 326 54.09 6.20 -24.96
N TYR A 327 53.50 7.38 -25.18
CA TYR A 327 54.21 8.49 -25.84
C TYR A 327 55.47 8.95 -25.10
N SER A 328 55.48 8.84 -23.77
CA SER A 328 56.60 9.31 -22.95
C SER A 328 57.77 8.32 -22.92
N ILE A 329 57.49 7.04 -22.69
CA ILE A 329 58.53 6.02 -22.39
C ILE A 329 58.43 4.75 -23.23
N GLY A 330 57.48 4.68 -24.16
CA GLY A 330 57.22 3.54 -25.02
C GLY A 330 58.44 3.06 -25.79
N THR A 331 58.48 1.77 -26.08
CA THR A 331 59.59 1.14 -26.82
C THR A 331 59.32 0.97 -28.31
N GLY A 332 58.18 1.43 -28.83
CA GLY A 332 57.82 1.43 -30.27
C GLY A 332 57.55 0.03 -30.84
N ASP A 333 58.45 -0.92 -30.62
CA ASP A 333 58.39 -2.30 -31.12
C ASP A 333 57.34 -3.16 -30.42
N ASN A 334 57.01 -2.87 -29.14
CA ASN A 334 56.03 -3.66 -28.38
C ASN A 334 54.64 -2.99 -28.32
N SER A 335 54.54 -1.75 -28.81
CA SER A 335 53.31 -0.95 -28.80
C SER A 335 52.75 -0.66 -30.18
N GLY A 336 53.51 -0.85 -31.27
CA GLY A 336 53.07 -0.48 -32.62
C GLY A 336 53.05 1.03 -32.85
N MET A 337 53.70 1.80 -31.98
CA MET A 337 53.84 3.24 -32.10
C MET A 337 55.02 3.56 -33.02
N ASN A 338 54.78 3.50 -34.34
CA ASN A 338 55.80 3.65 -35.39
C ASN A 338 56.44 5.05 -35.50
N THR A 339 56.05 5.98 -34.63
CA THR A 339 56.58 7.34 -34.54
C THR A 339 57.66 7.51 -33.46
N GLY A 340 57.84 6.51 -32.59
CA GLY A 340 58.82 6.54 -31.49
C GLY A 340 58.39 7.40 -30.29
N SER A 341 58.83 7.04 -29.09
CA SER A 341 58.52 7.78 -27.85
C SER A 341 59.48 8.94 -27.58
N ALA A 342 59.08 9.87 -26.71
CA ALA A 342 59.93 10.97 -26.27
C ALA A 342 61.27 10.47 -25.69
N LYS A 343 61.25 9.34 -24.96
CA LYS A 343 62.48 8.70 -24.48
C LYS A 343 63.35 8.18 -25.62
N GLN A 344 62.77 7.52 -26.62
CA GLN A 344 63.54 7.03 -27.76
C GLN A 344 64.19 8.18 -28.54
N TRP A 345 63.44 9.24 -28.81
CA TRP A 345 63.95 10.47 -29.43
C TRP A 345 65.07 11.14 -28.65
N SER A 346 65.05 11.01 -27.32
CA SER A 346 66.07 11.60 -26.45
C SER A 346 67.37 10.80 -26.42
N ILE A 347 67.31 9.47 -26.25
CA ILE A 347 68.49 8.67 -25.87
C ILE A 347 68.86 7.52 -26.82
N GLY A 348 67.96 7.03 -27.66
CA GLY A 348 68.23 5.89 -28.54
C GLY A 348 66.98 5.10 -28.93
N GLY A 349 67.01 4.45 -30.10
CA GLY A 349 65.90 3.70 -30.65
C GLY A 349 65.76 2.26 -30.15
N GLY A 350 64.77 1.55 -30.70
CA GLY A 350 64.44 0.17 -30.35
C GLY A 350 64.01 -0.02 -28.89
N THR A 351 63.92 -1.29 -28.46
CA THR A 351 63.51 -1.67 -27.10
C THR A 351 64.55 -1.40 -26.02
N SER A 352 65.83 -1.40 -26.39
CA SER A 352 66.94 -1.19 -25.46
C SER A 352 67.32 0.28 -25.30
N PHE A 353 66.67 1.19 -26.03
CA PHE A 353 67.04 2.61 -26.13
C PHE A 353 68.51 2.79 -26.53
N ASP A 354 68.95 1.96 -27.48
CA ASP A 354 70.32 1.97 -27.94
C ASP A 354 70.55 3.22 -28.82
N ARG A 355 71.62 3.96 -28.51
CA ARG A 355 71.96 5.22 -29.19
C ARG A 355 72.03 5.03 -30.71
N ASP A 356 72.60 3.92 -31.17
CA ASP A 356 72.91 3.67 -32.58
C ASP A 356 71.78 2.91 -33.30
N THR A 357 70.65 2.70 -32.61
CA THR A 357 69.43 2.17 -33.21
C THR A 357 68.51 3.31 -33.62
N ALA A 358 67.93 3.21 -34.82
CA ALA A 358 66.95 4.17 -35.32
C ALA A 358 65.70 4.21 -34.43
N VAL A 359 65.18 5.42 -34.21
CA VAL A 359 63.93 5.64 -33.46
C VAL A 359 62.71 5.30 -34.32
N THR A 360 62.77 5.68 -35.61
CA THR A 360 61.79 5.30 -36.62
C THR A 360 62.47 5.13 -37.98
N GLY A 361 61.75 4.48 -38.91
CA GLY A 361 62.26 4.17 -40.24
C GLY A 361 63.33 3.08 -40.24
N SER A 362 63.83 2.76 -41.43
CA SER A 362 64.93 1.81 -41.60
C SER A 362 65.76 2.15 -42.83
N GLY A 363 67.02 1.73 -42.85
CA GLY A 363 67.92 2.02 -43.96
C GLY A 363 68.06 3.52 -44.23
N GLY A 364 67.82 3.96 -45.47
CA GLY A 364 67.96 5.36 -45.89
C GLY A 364 66.91 6.33 -45.33
N THR A 365 65.85 5.83 -44.68
CA THR A 365 64.82 6.66 -44.03
C THR A 365 64.91 6.59 -42.50
N ALA A 366 65.98 6.01 -41.96
CA ALA A 366 66.19 5.89 -40.52
C ALA A 366 66.40 7.27 -39.89
N GLU A 367 65.57 7.58 -38.89
CA GLU A 367 65.72 8.76 -38.05
C GLU A 367 66.27 8.36 -36.68
N TYR A 368 67.26 9.11 -36.19
CA TYR A 368 68.03 8.78 -34.99
C TYR A 368 67.80 9.78 -33.86
N SER A 369 68.09 9.34 -32.64
CA SER A 369 67.93 10.13 -31.42
C SER A 369 68.84 11.37 -31.37
N ALA A 370 68.48 12.34 -30.53
CA ALA A 370 69.34 13.49 -30.26
C ALA A 370 70.72 13.07 -29.73
N LYS A 371 70.79 12.02 -28.90
CA LYS A 371 72.06 11.47 -28.39
C LYS A 371 72.93 10.87 -29.49
N TYR A 372 72.35 10.26 -30.51
CA TYR A 372 73.08 9.77 -31.67
C TYR A 372 73.77 10.93 -32.40
N TRP A 373 73.00 11.98 -32.75
CA TRP A 373 73.55 13.14 -33.46
C TRP A 373 74.58 13.91 -32.64
N ALA A 374 74.38 14.04 -31.33
CA ALA A 374 75.39 14.61 -30.44
C ALA A 374 76.70 13.79 -30.45
N ASN A 375 76.60 12.46 -30.54
CA ASN A 375 77.77 11.59 -30.62
C ASN A 375 78.46 11.69 -31.99
N GLN A 376 77.70 11.78 -33.09
CA GLN A 376 78.28 12.00 -34.42
C GLN A 376 79.02 13.34 -34.48
N ALA A 377 78.40 14.42 -34.02
CA ALA A 377 79.06 15.73 -33.95
C ALA A 377 80.33 15.72 -33.08
N LYS A 378 80.29 15.03 -31.92
CA LYS A 378 81.49 14.83 -31.10
C LYS A 378 82.58 14.09 -31.87
N ASN A 379 82.24 12.98 -32.54
CA ASN A 379 83.18 12.19 -33.32
C ASN A 379 83.78 13.01 -34.47
N GLU A 380 82.99 13.84 -35.17
CA GLU A 380 83.49 14.73 -36.22
C GLU A 380 84.51 15.76 -35.67
N THR A 381 84.22 16.39 -34.53
CA THR A 381 85.18 17.31 -33.89
C THR A 381 86.44 16.61 -33.39
N GLN A 382 86.29 15.36 -32.95
CA GLN A 382 87.41 14.50 -32.56
C GLN A 382 88.29 14.20 -33.77
N THR A 383 87.72 13.75 -34.89
CA THR A 383 88.47 13.54 -36.14
C THR A 383 89.19 14.80 -36.62
N GLN A 384 88.56 15.98 -36.53
CA GLN A 384 89.23 17.23 -36.87
C GLN A 384 90.43 17.53 -35.95
N ARG A 385 90.29 17.29 -34.64
CA ARG A 385 91.40 17.44 -33.68
C ARG A 385 92.48 16.38 -33.84
N ASP A 386 92.10 15.17 -34.25
CA ASP A 386 93.03 14.07 -34.51
C ASP A 386 93.88 14.34 -35.75
N VAL A 387 93.40 15.13 -36.73
CA VAL A 387 94.17 15.53 -37.92
C VAL A 387 94.86 16.88 -37.74
N TYR A 388 94.21 17.85 -37.10
CA TYR A 388 94.78 19.18 -36.85
C TYR A 388 94.83 19.49 -35.36
N TYR A 389 96.04 19.50 -34.80
CA TYR A 389 96.23 19.56 -33.36
C TYR A 389 95.99 20.96 -32.79
N GLY A 390 96.05 22.01 -33.63
CA GLY A 390 96.03 23.42 -33.20
C GLY A 390 97.41 24.07 -33.22
N ALA A 391 97.62 25.09 -32.39
CA ALA A 391 98.86 25.87 -32.36
C ALA A 391 99.79 25.45 -31.19
N PHE A 392 101.05 25.15 -31.50
CA PHE A 392 102.07 24.75 -30.53
C PHE A 392 103.38 25.50 -30.77
N THR A 393 104.29 25.48 -29.79
CA THR A 393 105.56 26.22 -29.87
C THR A 393 106.70 25.42 -30.52
N ASN A 394 106.54 24.10 -30.68
CA ASN A 394 107.50 23.18 -31.30
C ASN A 394 106.85 21.80 -31.53
N ASP A 395 107.52 20.96 -32.33
CA ASP A 395 107.07 19.60 -32.70
C ASP A 395 106.80 18.71 -31.47
N ALA A 396 107.72 18.70 -30.50
CA ALA A 396 107.61 17.86 -29.30
C ALA A 396 106.39 18.20 -28.43
N ALA A 397 106.00 19.48 -28.37
CA ALA A 397 104.80 19.92 -27.65
C ALA A 397 103.50 19.50 -28.36
N ALA A 398 103.50 19.51 -29.70
CA ALA A 398 102.36 19.07 -30.51
C ALA A 398 102.16 17.54 -30.38
N GLU A 399 103.24 16.75 -30.48
CA GLU A 399 103.19 15.30 -30.28
C GLU A 399 102.77 14.91 -28.86
N ALA A 400 103.27 15.62 -27.84
CA ALA A 400 102.88 15.39 -26.45
C ALA A 400 101.39 15.65 -26.21
N TYR A 401 100.81 16.65 -26.88
CA TYR A 401 99.38 16.93 -26.83
C TYR A 401 98.56 15.83 -27.51
N GLN A 402 98.98 15.34 -28.68
CA GLN A 402 98.26 14.27 -29.39
C GLN A 402 98.35 12.94 -28.64
N THR A 403 99.55 12.52 -28.24
CA THR A 403 99.84 11.20 -27.64
C THR A 403 99.53 11.09 -26.14
N GLY A 404 99.23 12.20 -25.45
CA GLY A 404 98.72 12.18 -24.08
C GLY A 404 99.74 12.38 -22.95
N ALA A 405 100.85 13.08 -23.18
CA ALA A 405 101.88 13.31 -22.15
C ALA A 405 101.58 14.47 -21.16
N ALA A 406 100.43 15.14 -21.25
CA ALA A 406 100.00 16.20 -20.34
C ALA A 406 98.48 16.08 -20.04
N PRO A 407 97.95 16.66 -18.93
CA PRO A 407 96.63 16.30 -18.37
C PRO A 407 95.40 16.71 -19.22
N THR A 408 95.63 17.15 -20.46
CA THR A 408 94.63 17.60 -21.45
C THR A 408 94.84 16.97 -22.84
N GLY A 409 95.65 15.92 -22.95
CA GLY A 409 96.02 15.33 -24.25
C GLY A 409 94.91 14.53 -24.93
N ASN A 410 94.99 14.42 -26.26
CA ASN A 410 93.99 13.82 -27.12
C ASN A 410 93.95 12.28 -27.08
N ALA A 411 94.98 11.64 -26.52
CA ALA A 411 95.18 10.19 -26.49
C ALA A 411 95.09 9.52 -27.87
N GLY A 412 95.45 10.28 -28.92
CA GLY A 412 95.55 9.83 -30.30
C GLY A 412 96.95 9.36 -30.66
N THR A 413 97.09 8.87 -31.88
CA THR A 413 98.37 8.57 -32.53
C THR A 413 98.82 9.77 -33.36
N VAL A 414 100.14 9.87 -33.58
CA VAL A 414 100.70 10.83 -34.54
C VAL A 414 100.82 10.10 -35.86
N ASP A 415 99.89 10.38 -36.76
CA ASP A 415 99.73 9.67 -38.02
C ASP A 415 100.21 10.53 -39.19
N ALA A 416 100.64 9.88 -40.26
CA ALA A 416 101.09 10.58 -41.46
C ALA A 416 99.94 11.42 -42.04
N GLY A 417 100.20 12.71 -42.28
CA GLY A 417 99.22 13.69 -42.73
C GLY A 417 98.66 14.58 -41.62
N ASP A 418 99.00 14.34 -40.35
CA ASP A 418 98.61 15.21 -39.24
C ASP A 418 99.27 16.59 -39.35
N LEU A 419 98.59 17.61 -38.85
CA LEU A 419 98.91 19.02 -39.03
C LEU A 419 98.94 19.73 -37.68
N TYR A 420 99.86 20.67 -37.50
CA TYR A 420 99.78 21.66 -36.42
C TYR A 420 100.40 22.98 -36.85
N PHE A 421 100.01 24.08 -36.20
CA PHE A 421 100.59 25.39 -36.45
C PHE A 421 101.73 25.69 -35.46
N ASP A 422 102.95 25.87 -35.94
CA ASP A 422 104.07 26.33 -35.13
C ASP A 422 103.95 27.83 -34.89
N SER A 423 103.51 28.19 -33.69
CA SER A 423 103.32 29.56 -33.23
C SER A 423 104.62 30.33 -33.00
N SER A 424 105.76 29.65 -32.83
CA SER A 424 107.06 30.28 -32.67
C SER A 424 107.62 30.74 -34.02
N ASN A 425 107.41 29.92 -35.05
CA ASN A 425 107.95 30.13 -36.38
C ASN A 425 106.91 30.65 -37.40
N ASN A 426 105.63 30.72 -37.00
CA ASN A 426 104.50 31.16 -37.82
C ASN A 426 104.32 30.32 -39.11
N ILE A 427 104.47 28.99 -38.99
CA ILE A 427 104.41 28.03 -40.11
C ILE A 427 103.46 26.88 -39.79
N LEU A 428 102.72 26.40 -40.79
CA LEU A 428 101.97 25.15 -40.68
C LEU A 428 102.93 23.97 -40.89
N ARG A 429 102.86 22.97 -40.02
CA ARG A 429 103.70 21.77 -40.02
C ARG A 429 102.85 20.55 -40.37
N VAL A 430 103.42 19.60 -41.10
CA VAL A 430 102.79 18.32 -41.48
C VAL A 430 103.69 17.15 -41.08
N TYR A 431 103.12 16.09 -40.54
CA TYR A 431 103.85 14.87 -40.19
C TYR A 431 103.89 13.90 -41.38
N ASP A 432 105.07 13.43 -41.76
CA ASP A 432 105.23 12.51 -42.91
C ASP A 432 105.16 11.01 -42.53
N GLY A 433 104.91 10.71 -41.26
CA GLY A 433 104.98 9.36 -40.67
C GLY A 433 106.26 9.11 -39.87
N THR A 434 107.27 9.99 -40.00
CA THR A 434 108.57 9.88 -39.31
C THR A 434 109.03 11.20 -38.70
N ASN A 435 108.80 12.33 -39.38
CA ASN A 435 109.22 13.67 -38.94
C ASN A 435 108.13 14.72 -39.25
N TRP A 436 108.17 15.82 -38.49
CA TRP A 436 107.44 17.04 -38.83
C TRP A 436 108.23 17.86 -39.87
N ASN A 437 107.53 18.27 -40.92
CA ASN A 437 108.05 19.08 -42.02
C ASN A 437 107.19 20.34 -42.20
N ASP A 438 107.73 21.36 -42.88
CA ASP A 438 106.95 22.55 -43.24
C ASP A 438 105.90 22.16 -44.28
N ALA A 439 104.64 22.44 -44.00
CA ALA A 439 103.53 22.15 -44.92
C ALA A 439 103.55 23.06 -46.16
N ALA A 440 104.23 24.22 -46.07
CA ALA A 440 104.44 25.14 -47.17
C ALA A 440 105.81 25.85 -47.02
N ALA A 441 106.54 25.99 -48.13
CA ALA A 441 107.79 26.75 -48.14
C ALA A 441 107.53 28.25 -48.34
N ASP A 442 108.12 29.11 -47.51
CA ASP A 442 108.12 30.55 -47.72
C ASP A 442 109.07 30.92 -48.87
N THR A 443 108.48 31.35 -49.99
CA THR A 443 109.22 31.72 -51.21
C THR A 443 109.57 33.21 -51.27
N THR A 444 109.18 34.02 -50.26
CA THR A 444 109.45 35.47 -50.25
C THR A 444 110.95 35.81 -50.30
N SER A 445 111.81 34.89 -49.86
CA SER A 445 113.28 35.04 -49.90
C SER A 445 113.97 34.24 -51.00
N PHE A 446 113.22 33.51 -51.86
CA PHE A 446 113.82 32.69 -52.93
C PHE A 446 114.48 33.56 -54.02
N ALA A 447 114.02 34.79 -54.20
CA ALA A 447 114.59 35.73 -55.16
C ALA A 447 115.91 36.39 -54.69
N THR A 448 116.22 36.37 -53.39
CA THR A 448 117.38 37.06 -52.79
C THR A 448 118.56 36.16 -52.44
N ASN A 449 118.39 34.83 -52.50
CA ASN A 449 119.44 33.88 -52.19
C ASN A 449 120.10 33.30 -53.45
N GLY A 450 121.04 34.06 -54.03
CA GLY A 450 122.22 33.56 -54.76
C GLY A 450 122.06 32.85 -56.12
N PHE A 451 120.94 32.19 -56.42
CA PHE A 451 120.82 31.34 -57.61
C PHE A 451 120.28 32.09 -58.84
N SER A 452 119.40 33.07 -58.67
CA SER A 452 118.82 33.87 -59.77
C SER A 452 119.79 34.93 -60.33
N ILE A 453 120.71 35.46 -59.52
CA ILE A 453 121.77 36.39 -59.97
C ILE A 453 122.95 35.64 -60.62
N ALA A 454 123.29 34.43 -60.14
CA ALA A 454 124.40 33.65 -60.70
C ALA A 454 124.14 33.16 -62.14
N MET A 455 122.88 33.02 -62.55
CA MET A 455 122.52 32.52 -63.89
C MET A 455 122.39 33.63 -64.95
N ALA A 456 122.26 34.90 -64.58
CA ALA A 456 122.12 36.03 -65.51
C ALA A 456 123.47 36.68 -65.91
N ILE A 457 124.57 36.36 -65.21
CA ILE A 457 125.94 36.79 -65.58
C ILE A 457 126.65 35.73 -66.44
N ALA A 458 126.11 34.51 -66.50
CA ALA A 458 126.69 33.38 -67.23
C ALA A 458 125.99 33.06 -68.58
N LEU A 459 125.16 33.97 -69.12
CA LEU A 459 124.49 33.81 -70.42
C LEU A 459 124.67 35.05 -71.31
#